data_AF-A0AAI8FRI0-F1
#
_entry.id   AF-A0AAI8FRI0-F1
#
_cell.length_a   1.000
_cell.length_b   1.000
_cell.length_c   1.000
_cell.angle_alpha   90.00
_cell.angle_beta   90.00
_cell.angle_gamma   90.00
#
_symmetry.space_group_name_H-M   'P 1'
#
loop_
_entity.id
_entity.type
_entity.pdbx_description
1 polymer ?
#
loop_
_entity_poly.entity_id
_entity_poly.type
_entity_poly.pdbx_seq_one_letter_code
_entity_poly.pdbx_strand_id
1 'polypeptide(L)'
;MADLLSGAVTGLLPIVGVVVGALLTKKREHDADWRKSKLEHYREYMAALSGIVEGRNIEAAAHERYADAVNALMLVASARVLKALGALLVETSSPQRSREVHDRLLDDLLRAMRDDVQPSGRDDSGLLPFRLITVPQRIYQRAMADAGTPPTINPTQGDDPSGTTR
;
A
#
# COMPACT_ATOMS: atom_id res chain seq x y z
N MET A 1 -34.53 55.34 -0.59
CA MET A 1 -34.72 53.99 0.01
C MET A 1 -34.04 52.89 -0.81
N ALA A 2 -34.02 52.97 -2.15
CA ALA A 2 -33.32 52.00 -3.01
C ALA A 2 -31.79 51.99 -2.82
N ASP A 3 -31.16 53.15 -2.59
CA ASP A 3 -29.70 53.25 -2.48
C ASP A 3 -29.11 52.65 -1.19
N LEU A 4 -29.88 52.66 -0.10
CA LEU A 4 -29.44 52.09 1.19
C LEU A 4 -29.42 50.55 1.14
N LEU A 5 -30.40 49.95 0.45
CA LEU A 5 -30.47 48.51 0.22
C LEU A 5 -29.36 48.05 -0.75
N SER A 6 -29.08 48.85 -1.79
CA SER A 6 -28.02 48.54 -2.76
C SER A 6 -26.61 48.60 -2.14
N GLY A 7 -26.35 49.59 -1.28
CA GLY A 7 -25.08 49.70 -0.55
C GLY A 7 -24.84 48.55 0.44
N ALA A 8 -25.88 48.13 1.17
CA ALA A 8 -25.80 47.01 2.10
C ALA A 8 -25.53 45.66 1.39
N VAL A 9 -26.15 45.42 0.23
CA VAL A 9 -25.93 44.21 -0.58
C VAL A 9 -24.53 44.20 -1.19
N THR A 10 -24.00 45.35 -1.61
CA THR A 10 -22.67 45.45 -2.23
C THR A 10 -21.53 45.24 -1.23
N GLY A 11 -21.72 45.63 0.04
CA GLY A 11 -20.73 45.41 1.10
C GLY A 11 -20.66 43.98 1.64
N LEU A 12 -21.79 43.25 1.63
CA LEU A 12 -21.87 41.91 2.24
C LEU A 12 -21.34 40.79 1.33
N LEU A 13 -21.57 40.91 0.02
CA LEU A 13 -21.13 39.93 -0.99
C LEU A 13 -19.62 39.63 -0.98
N PRO A 14 -18.70 40.63 -0.95
CA PRO A 14 -17.27 40.35 -0.91
C PRO A 14 -16.85 39.63 0.38
N ILE A 15 -17.48 39.94 1.53
CA ILE A 15 -17.21 39.27 2.81
C ILE A 15 -17.61 37.79 2.74
N VAL A 16 -18.81 37.50 2.25
CA VAL A 16 -19.28 36.12 2.05
C VAL A 16 -18.37 35.38 1.07
N GLY A 17 -17.96 36.03 -0.03
CA GLY A 17 -17.03 35.47 -1.01
C GLY A 17 -15.68 35.07 -0.39
N VAL A 18 -15.10 35.93 0.45
CA VAL A 18 -13.84 35.64 1.15
C VAL A 18 -13.99 34.46 2.13
N VAL A 19 -15.08 34.41 2.90
CA VAL A 19 -15.33 33.33 3.86
C VAL A 19 -15.52 31.98 3.15
N VAL A 20 -16.37 31.94 2.13
CA VAL A 20 -16.59 30.73 1.33
C VAL A 20 -15.31 30.29 0.64
N GLY A 21 -14.57 31.22 0.03
CA GLY A 21 -13.28 30.95 -0.58
C GLY A 21 -12.27 30.36 0.41
N ALA A 22 -12.16 30.92 1.61
CA ALA A 22 -11.27 30.43 2.65
C ALA A 22 -11.65 29.01 3.12
N LEU A 23 -12.95 28.72 3.29
CA LEU A 23 -13.42 27.38 3.65
C LEU A 23 -13.13 26.35 2.55
N LEU A 24 -13.33 26.72 1.28
CA LEU A 24 -13.00 25.86 0.14
C LEU A 24 -11.50 25.59 0.07
N THR A 25 -10.65 26.61 0.24
CA THR A 25 -9.20 26.45 0.25
C THR A 25 -8.76 25.54 1.39
N LYS A 26 -9.24 25.76 2.61
CA LYS A 26 -8.92 24.92 3.77
C LYS A 26 -9.36 23.47 3.60
N LYS A 27 -10.53 23.25 2.98
CA LYS A 27 -10.99 21.89 2.63
C LYS A 27 -10.05 21.25 1.62
N ARG A 28 -9.63 21.97 0.58
CA ARG A 28 -8.71 21.45 -0.44
C ARG A 28 -7.32 21.13 0.13
N GLU A 29 -6.83 21.95 1.05
CA GLU A 29 -5.58 21.71 1.79
C GLU A 29 -5.69 20.42 2.62
N HIS A 30 -6.75 20.28 3.42
CA HIS A 30 -6.97 19.06 4.21
C HIS A 30 -7.13 17.82 3.33
N ASP A 31 -7.90 17.90 2.23
CA ASP A 31 -8.05 16.79 1.29
C ASP A 31 -6.70 16.41 0.63
N ALA A 32 -5.81 17.40 0.40
CA ALA A 32 -4.49 17.16 -0.15
C ALA A 32 -3.55 16.51 0.88
N ASP A 33 -3.56 16.98 2.12
CA ASP A 33 -2.79 16.40 3.22
C ASP A 33 -3.25 14.98 3.54
N TRP A 34 -4.56 14.74 3.52
CA TRP A 34 -5.15 13.41 3.69
C TRP A 34 -4.71 12.45 2.59
N ARG A 35 -4.75 12.89 1.32
CA ARG A 35 -4.24 12.10 0.18
C ARG A 35 -2.74 11.81 0.30
N LYS A 36 -1.94 12.77 0.77
CA LYS A 36 -0.50 12.60 0.99
C LYS A 36 -0.23 11.57 2.08
N SER A 37 -0.96 11.63 3.20
CA SER A 37 -0.84 10.66 4.29
C SER A 37 -1.19 9.25 3.83
N LYS A 38 -2.28 9.06 3.08
CA LYS A 38 -2.62 7.75 2.49
C LYS A 38 -1.52 7.19 1.60
N LEU A 39 -0.94 8.02 0.73
CA LEU A 39 0.15 7.63 -0.16
C LEU A 39 1.39 7.14 0.61
N GLU A 40 1.69 7.75 1.75
CA GLU A 40 2.80 7.35 2.61
C GLU A 40 2.59 5.95 3.18
N HIS A 41 1.42 5.68 3.76
CA HIS A 41 1.07 4.36 4.29
C HIS A 41 1.04 3.29 3.18
N TYR A 42 0.52 3.62 1.99
CA TYR A 42 0.54 2.68 0.85
C TYR A 42 1.96 2.38 0.37
N ARG A 43 2.87 3.36 0.38
CA ARG A 43 4.29 3.15 0.04
C ARG A 43 4.98 2.27 1.07
N GLU A 44 4.71 2.49 2.35
CA GLU A 44 5.26 1.67 3.43
C GLU A 44 4.80 0.22 3.32
N TYR A 45 3.51 -0.01 3.08
CA TYR A 45 2.98 -1.34 2.81
C TYR A 45 3.65 -2.01 1.61
N MET A 46 3.84 -1.31 0.49
CA MET A 46 4.53 -1.86 -0.69
C MET A 46 5.99 -2.23 -0.39
N ALA A 47 6.68 -1.40 0.39
CA ALA A 47 8.06 -1.67 0.80
C ALA A 47 8.14 -2.89 1.72
N ALA A 48 7.24 -3.00 2.71
CA ALA A 48 7.17 -4.13 3.62
C ALA A 48 6.77 -5.42 2.90
N LEU A 49 5.78 -5.36 2.00
CA LEU A 49 5.35 -6.48 1.16
C LEU A 49 6.51 -6.99 0.30
N SER A 50 7.25 -6.11 -0.37
CA SER A 50 8.45 -6.50 -1.11
C SER A 50 9.46 -7.22 -0.23
N GLY A 51 9.63 -6.78 1.03
CA GLY A 51 10.50 -7.38 2.04
C GLY A 51 10.22 -8.87 2.33
N ILE A 52 8.97 -9.30 2.23
CA ILE A 52 8.53 -10.67 2.57
C ILE A 52 8.25 -11.56 1.35
N VAL A 53 8.42 -11.07 0.13
CA VAL A 53 8.22 -11.86 -1.10
C VAL A 53 9.33 -12.91 -1.27
N GLU A 54 8.93 -14.15 -1.63
CA GLU A 54 9.74 -15.36 -1.74
C GLU A 54 11.11 -15.17 -2.42
N GLY A 55 12.18 -15.75 -1.83
CA GLY A 55 13.53 -15.80 -2.41
C GLY A 55 14.65 -15.19 -1.57
N ARG A 56 14.35 -14.70 -0.36
CA ARG A 56 15.33 -14.19 0.62
C ARG A 56 15.12 -14.93 1.94
N ASN A 57 16.19 -15.07 2.75
CA ASN A 57 16.04 -15.49 4.14
C ASN A 57 15.25 -14.39 4.86
N ILE A 58 13.96 -14.63 5.13
CA ILE A 58 13.07 -13.59 5.66
C ILE A 58 13.34 -13.46 7.15
N GLU A 59 13.95 -12.35 7.55
CA GLU A 59 14.18 -12.02 8.96
C GLU A 59 12.85 -11.78 9.67
N ALA A 60 12.73 -12.16 10.95
CA ALA A 60 11.52 -11.94 11.75
C ALA A 60 11.07 -10.47 11.75
N ALA A 61 12.03 -9.53 11.75
CA ALA A 61 11.78 -8.10 11.65
C ALA A 61 11.04 -7.69 10.35
N ALA A 62 11.22 -8.40 9.24
CA ALA A 62 10.49 -8.12 8.00
C ALA A 62 9.00 -8.50 8.11
N HIS A 63 8.69 -9.57 8.85
CA HIS A 63 7.30 -9.97 9.12
C HIS A 63 6.60 -9.01 10.08
N GLU A 64 7.29 -8.53 11.12
CA GLU A 64 6.77 -7.52 12.04
C GLU A 64 6.42 -6.23 11.29
N ARG A 65 7.35 -5.72 10.46
CA ARG A 65 7.11 -4.52 9.64
C ARG A 65 5.97 -4.68 8.66
N TYR A 66 5.77 -5.88 8.12
CA TYR A 66 4.63 -6.17 7.27
C TYR A 66 3.31 -6.13 8.05
N ALA A 67 3.26 -6.74 9.23
CA ALA A 67 2.08 -6.71 10.09
C ALA A 67 1.73 -5.27 10.51
N ASP A 68 2.73 -4.47 10.90
CA ASP A 68 2.53 -3.07 11.26
C ASP A 68 2.00 -2.25 10.09
N ALA A 69 2.55 -2.44 8.89
CA ALA A 69 2.07 -1.74 7.70
C ALA A 69 0.62 -2.13 7.35
N VAL A 70 0.26 -3.43 7.45
CA VAL A 70 -1.12 -3.90 7.25
C VAL A 70 -2.07 -3.28 8.29
N ASN A 71 -1.67 -3.24 9.57
CA ASN A 71 -2.46 -2.61 10.63
C ASN A 71 -2.65 -1.11 10.39
N ALA A 72 -1.61 -0.42 9.93
CA ALA A 72 -1.71 0.99 9.59
C ALA A 72 -2.67 1.24 8.42
N LEU A 73 -2.70 0.36 7.40
CA LEU A 73 -3.67 0.44 6.31
C LEU A 73 -5.12 0.32 6.81
N MET A 74 -5.39 -0.50 7.83
CA MET A 74 -6.74 -0.63 8.41
C MET A 74 -7.30 0.70 8.94
N LEU A 75 -6.44 1.65 9.31
CA LEU A 75 -6.84 2.95 9.84
C LEU A 75 -7.11 4.00 8.76
N VAL A 76 -6.36 3.95 7.65
CA VAL A 76 -6.34 5.04 6.65
C VAL A 76 -7.02 4.67 5.34
N ALA A 77 -7.09 3.39 5.00
CA ALA A 77 -7.53 2.96 3.69
C ALA A 77 -9.06 2.99 3.56
N SER A 78 -9.57 3.21 2.35
CA SER A 78 -11.02 3.13 2.10
C SER A 78 -11.55 1.70 2.17
N ALA A 79 -12.85 1.57 2.39
CA ALA A 79 -13.53 0.27 2.44
C ALA A 79 -13.27 -0.61 1.21
N ARG A 80 -13.12 -0.01 0.01
CA ARG A 80 -12.78 -0.74 -1.22
C ARG A 80 -11.39 -1.37 -1.15
N VAL A 81 -10.41 -0.62 -0.65
CA VAL A 81 -9.03 -1.11 -0.45
C VAL A 81 -9.02 -2.22 0.60
N LEU A 82 -9.71 -2.03 1.73
CA LEU A 82 -9.76 -3.04 2.80
C LEU A 82 -10.42 -4.34 2.35
N LYS A 83 -11.44 -4.27 1.50
CA LYS A 83 -12.06 -5.46 0.91
C LYS A 83 -11.09 -6.23 0.00
N ALA A 84 -10.35 -5.53 -0.85
CA ALA A 84 -9.36 -6.15 -1.72
C ALA A 84 -8.19 -6.75 -0.92
N LEU A 85 -7.72 -6.03 0.10
CA LEU A 85 -6.66 -6.50 1.00
C LEU A 85 -7.08 -7.76 1.74
N GLY A 86 -8.29 -7.78 2.31
CA GLY A 86 -8.82 -8.96 2.99
C GLY A 86 -8.88 -10.19 2.08
N ALA A 87 -9.32 -10.02 0.83
CA ALA A 87 -9.35 -11.12 -0.15
C ALA A 87 -7.94 -11.67 -0.44
N LEU A 88 -6.94 -10.79 -0.61
CA LEU A 88 -5.54 -11.20 -0.82
C LEU A 88 -4.96 -11.95 0.40
N LEU A 89 -5.25 -11.48 1.62
CA LEU A 89 -4.78 -12.12 2.85
C LEU A 89 -5.38 -13.51 3.03
N VAL A 90 -6.68 -13.67 2.75
CA VAL A 90 -7.36 -14.97 2.77
C VAL A 90 -6.70 -15.94 1.78
N GLU A 91 -6.47 -15.51 0.53
CA GLU A 91 -5.79 -16.33 -0.47
C GLU A 91 -4.36 -16.73 -0.02
N THR A 92 -3.62 -15.79 0.57
CA THR A 92 -2.25 -16.04 1.04
C THR A 92 -2.21 -17.03 2.20
N SER A 93 -3.24 -17.05 3.05
CA SER A 93 -3.40 -18.00 4.14
C SER A 93 -3.92 -19.39 3.71
N SER A 94 -4.34 -19.52 2.44
CA SER A 94 -4.95 -20.75 1.94
C SER A 94 -3.90 -21.83 1.64
N PRO A 95 -4.11 -23.09 2.08
CA PRO A 95 -3.24 -24.21 1.73
C PRO A 95 -3.31 -24.58 0.23
N GLN A 96 -4.35 -24.16 -0.49
CA GLN A 96 -4.49 -24.35 -1.94
C GLN A 96 -4.23 -23.05 -2.73
N ARG A 97 -3.28 -22.22 -2.27
CA ARG A 97 -2.95 -20.96 -2.93
C ARG A 97 -2.62 -21.13 -4.42
N SER A 98 -3.25 -20.32 -5.27
CA SER A 98 -2.95 -20.23 -6.69
C SER A 98 -2.18 -18.95 -6.97
N ARG A 99 -1.07 -19.06 -7.73
CA ARG A 99 -0.30 -17.88 -8.15
C ARG A 99 -1.14 -16.95 -9.02
N GLU A 100 -1.98 -17.51 -9.87
CA GLU A 100 -2.87 -16.76 -10.76
C GLU A 100 -3.96 -16.02 -9.97
N VAL A 101 -4.51 -16.64 -8.92
CA VAL A 101 -5.47 -15.98 -8.02
C VAL A 101 -4.78 -14.89 -7.22
N HIS A 102 -3.61 -15.17 -6.64
CA HIS A 102 -2.82 -14.20 -5.89
C HIS A 102 -2.47 -12.97 -6.74
N ASP A 103 -1.96 -13.18 -7.96
CA ASP A 103 -1.60 -12.09 -8.88
C ASP A 103 -2.82 -11.21 -9.22
N ARG A 104 -4.00 -11.81 -9.44
CA ARG A 104 -5.24 -11.06 -9.71
C ARG A 104 -5.69 -10.25 -8.49
N LEU A 105 -5.69 -10.84 -7.31
CA LEU A 105 -6.07 -10.15 -6.07
C LEU A 105 -5.09 -9.02 -5.72
N LEU A 106 -3.81 -9.20 -6.05
CA LEU A 106 -2.81 -8.15 -5.92
C LEU A 106 -3.05 -7.00 -6.92
N ASP A 107 -3.40 -7.30 -8.17
CA ASP A 107 -3.79 -6.28 -9.16
C ASP A 107 -5.02 -5.48 -8.68
N ASP A 108 -6.04 -6.17 -8.17
CA ASP A 108 -7.26 -5.56 -7.63
C ASP A 108 -6.95 -4.62 -6.44
N LEU A 109 -6.07 -5.05 -5.52
CA LEU A 109 -5.62 -4.25 -4.40
C LEU A 109 -4.90 -2.98 -4.86
N LEU A 110 -3.98 -3.11 -5.82
CA LEU A 110 -3.20 -1.98 -6.34
C LEU A 110 -4.07 -0.97 -7.09
N ARG A 111 -5.06 -1.44 -7.86
CA ARG A 111 -6.07 -0.57 -8.48
C ARG A 111 -6.90 0.16 -7.43
N ALA A 112 -7.37 -0.55 -6.40
CA ALA A 112 -8.14 0.08 -5.32
C ALA A 112 -7.33 1.15 -4.57
N MET A 113 -6.04 0.89 -4.29
CA MET A 113 -5.15 1.88 -3.65
C MET A 113 -4.94 3.10 -4.54
N ARG A 114 -4.79 2.90 -5.86
CA ARG A 114 -4.63 3.99 -6.81
C ARG A 114 -5.89 4.86 -6.88
N ASP A 115 -7.05 4.25 -7.00
CA ASP A 115 -8.36 4.93 -7.00
C ASP A 115 -8.57 5.73 -5.71
N ASP A 116 -8.04 5.24 -4.59
CA ASP A 116 -8.19 5.88 -3.28
C ASP A 116 -7.32 7.14 -3.09
N VAL A 117 -6.21 7.26 -3.83
CA VAL A 117 -5.30 8.42 -3.76
C VAL A 117 -5.53 9.41 -4.91
N GLN A 118 -5.92 8.93 -6.08
CA GLN A 118 -6.03 9.81 -7.25
C GLN A 118 -7.21 10.78 -7.13
N PRO A 119 -7.03 12.05 -7.55
CA PRO A 119 -8.15 12.97 -7.71
C PRO A 119 -9.11 12.44 -8.78
N SER A 120 -10.41 12.51 -8.50
CA SER A 120 -11.47 12.03 -9.40
C SER A 120 -11.31 12.60 -10.81
N GLY A 121 -11.27 11.73 -11.84
CA GLY A 121 -11.28 12.15 -13.26
C GLY A 121 -10.20 11.59 -14.18
N ARG A 122 -9.33 10.66 -13.73
CA ARG A 122 -8.47 9.90 -14.65
C ARG A 122 -9.14 8.61 -15.09
N ASP A 123 -9.21 8.41 -16.40
CA ASP A 123 -9.62 7.17 -17.02
C ASP A 123 -8.47 6.16 -16.96
N ASP A 124 -8.70 5.07 -16.22
CA ASP A 124 -7.73 4.03 -15.94
C ASP A 124 -7.92 2.78 -16.84
N SER A 125 -8.81 2.87 -17.84
CA SER A 125 -9.28 1.76 -18.71
C SER A 125 -8.22 1.15 -19.64
N GLY A 126 -6.93 1.42 -19.45
CA GLY A 126 -5.85 0.90 -20.29
C GLY A 126 -4.59 0.46 -19.52
N LEU A 127 -4.64 0.39 -18.20
CA LEU A 127 -3.44 0.09 -17.40
C LEU A 127 -3.20 -1.42 -17.32
N LEU A 128 -1.97 -1.81 -17.71
CA LEU A 128 -1.46 -3.18 -17.65
C LEU A 128 -1.72 -3.79 -16.26
N PRO A 129 -1.99 -5.11 -16.17
CA PRO A 129 -2.12 -5.78 -14.89
C PRO A 129 -0.84 -5.57 -14.08
N PHE A 130 -1.00 -5.05 -12.87
CA PHE A 130 0.09 -4.86 -11.94
C PHE A 130 0.62 -6.22 -11.51
N ARG A 131 1.90 -6.45 -11.78
CA ARG A 131 2.65 -7.61 -11.31
C ARG A 131 3.87 -7.09 -10.58
N LEU A 132 4.18 -7.65 -9.40
CA LEU A 132 5.44 -7.33 -8.73
C LEU A 132 6.60 -7.71 -9.65
N ILE A 133 7.38 -6.71 -10.06
CA ILE A 133 8.57 -6.93 -10.87
C ILE A 133 9.62 -7.54 -9.94
N THR A 134 9.69 -8.86 -9.91
CA THR A 134 10.82 -9.56 -9.29
C THR A 134 12.08 -9.35 -10.14
N VAL A 135 13.24 -9.32 -9.49
CA VAL A 135 14.52 -9.44 -10.22
C VAL A 135 14.47 -10.76 -11.01
N PRO A 136 14.75 -10.75 -12.31
CA PRO A 136 14.80 -11.97 -13.10
C PRO A 136 15.79 -12.95 -12.45
N GLN A 137 15.37 -14.20 -12.19
CA GLN A 137 16.18 -15.24 -11.54
C GLN A 137 17.58 -15.38 -12.17
N ARG A 138 17.69 -15.18 -13.49
CA ARG A 138 18.96 -15.16 -14.24
C ARG A 138 19.99 -14.13 -13.73
N ILE A 139 19.55 -12.97 -13.26
CA ILE A 139 20.45 -11.92 -12.73
C ILE A 139 20.93 -12.31 -11.34
N TYR A 140 20.05 -12.88 -10.52
CA TYR A 140 20.41 -13.42 -9.21
C TYR A 140 21.40 -14.57 -9.32
N GLN A 141 21.14 -15.52 -10.23
CA GLN A 141 22.03 -16.65 -10.49
C GLN A 141 23.40 -16.22 -11.02
N ARG A 142 23.45 -15.18 -11.86
CA ARG A 142 24.71 -14.62 -12.36
C ARG A 142 25.48 -13.89 -11.26
N ALA A 143 24.81 -13.05 -10.46
CA ALA A 143 25.42 -12.41 -9.30
C ALA A 143 25.93 -13.43 -8.27
N MET A 144 25.22 -14.56 -8.08
CA MET A 144 25.63 -15.68 -7.24
C MET A 144 26.82 -16.46 -7.81
N ALA A 145 26.88 -16.63 -9.13
CA ALA A 145 28.01 -17.28 -9.81
C ALA A 145 29.28 -16.40 -9.75
N ASP A 146 29.12 -15.08 -9.89
CA ASP A 146 30.21 -14.11 -9.80
C ASP A 146 30.71 -13.91 -8.35
N ALA A 147 29.86 -14.21 -7.35
CA ALA A 147 30.17 -14.07 -5.92
C ALA A 147 30.88 -15.27 -5.28
N GLY A 148 31.12 -16.38 -6.00
CA GLY A 148 31.92 -17.50 -5.51
C GLY A 148 31.36 -18.19 -4.26
N THR A 149 30.27 -18.95 -4.45
CA THR A 149 29.68 -19.94 -3.51
C THR A 149 28.80 -19.37 -2.36
N PRO A 150 27.56 -19.88 -2.18
CA PRO A 150 26.72 -19.53 -1.03
C PRO A 150 27.12 -20.32 0.24
N PRO A 151 26.79 -19.84 1.45
CA PRO A 151 26.89 -20.66 2.65
C PRO A 151 26.01 -21.90 2.50
N THR A 152 26.61 -23.07 2.73
CA THR A 152 25.93 -24.37 2.77
C THR A 152 24.87 -24.37 3.86
N ILE A 153 23.60 -24.18 3.51
CA ILE A 153 22.49 -24.59 4.37
C ILE A 153 22.34 -26.10 4.21
N ASN A 154 22.89 -26.84 5.17
CA ASN A 154 22.80 -28.30 5.24
C ASN A 154 21.41 -28.71 5.76
N PRO A 155 20.56 -29.41 5.00
CA PRO A 155 19.18 -29.72 5.41
C PRO A 155 19.08 -31.02 6.24
N THR A 156 20.07 -31.35 7.07
CA THR A 156 20.07 -32.59 7.89
C THR A 156 20.60 -32.41 9.32
N GLN A 157 20.36 -31.27 9.95
CA GLN A 157 20.45 -31.18 11.41
C GLN A 157 19.03 -31.17 11.99
N GLY A 158 18.44 -32.36 12.07
CA GLY A 158 17.32 -32.58 12.97
C GLY A 158 17.85 -32.46 14.40
N ASP A 159 17.35 -31.47 15.13
CA ASP A 159 17.50 -31.41 16.58
C ASP A 159 16.87 -32.68 17.17
N ASP A 160 17.70 -33.58 17.70
CA ASP A 160 17.30 -34.68 18.57
C ASP A 160 17.13 -34.13 19.99
N PRO A 161 15.90 -34.04 20.54
CA PRO A 161 15.69 -33.60 21.91
C PRO A 161 15.82 -34.78 22.88
N SER A 162 16.99 -35.41 22.97
CA SER A 162 17.26 -36.46 23.96
C SER A 162 18.67 -36.33 24.56
N GLY A 163 18.87 -35.25 25.31
CA GLY A 163 20.08 -35.02 26.11
C GLY A 163 19.73 -34.65 27.55
N THR A 164 18.98 -35.50 28.26
CA THR A 164 18.85 -35.37 29.72
C THR A 164 20.03 -36.05 30.41
N THR A 165 20.82 -35.19 31.04
CA THR A 165 21.78 -35.41 32.12
C THR A 165 21.25 -36.35 33.22
N ARG A 166 21.90 -37.51 33.41
CA ARG A 166 22.72 -37.86 34.60
C ARG A 166 23.04 -39.35 34.65
#